data_AF-A0A1H8HW22-F1
#
_entry.id   AF-A0A1H8HW22-F1
#
_cell.length_a   1.000
_cell.length_b   1.000
_cell.length_c   1.000
_cell.angle_alpha   90.00
_cell.angle_beta   90.00
_cell.angle_gamma   90.00
#
_symmetry.space_group_name_H-M   'P 1'
#
loop_
_entity.id
_entity.type
_entity.pdbx_description
1 polymer ?
#
loop_
_entity_poly.entity_id
_entity_poly.type
_entity_poly.pdbx_seq_one_letter_code
_entity_poly.pdbx_strand_id
1 'polypeptide(L)'
;MNSAAVRGARPGALLRTLATGRVRPPAEQLQTPAEGTAAEQAQAPASGAEGPAEGTRAAFPAPADAAGGRDAAERCEVCGEPVAPEHRHLLDLRARVLRCACRACAVLFGHQAAGGATYRLVPDRRLLLTGFTLDDPTWASLRIPVQTAFVFRDSAAGRAALFYPSPAGAVESPLDEPLWAGLVRDNPALEGLADDVEALLVNRTGDEHEHWIVPVDDCYALVGLLRTHWKGFAGGPEVWAELSEYFAALRRRSTSVPAARRPS
;
A
#
# COMPACT_ATOMS: atom_id res chain seq x y z
N MET A 1 -29.20 -43.93 25.06
CA MET A 1 -30.27 -43.09 24.49
C MET A 1 -29.96 -41.65 24.89
N ASN A 2 -29.65 -40.66 24.07
CA ASN A 2 -29.54 -40.44 22.62
C ASN A 2 -28.70 -39.15 22.49
N SER A 3 -27.47 -39.13 21.97
CA SER A 3 -27.07 -38.82 20.58
C SER A 3 -27.92 -37.78 19.82
N ALA A 4 -27.33 -36.62 19.51
CA ALA A 4 -27.50 -35.76 18.31
C ALA A 4 -27.08 -34.30 18.64
N ALA A 5 -26.43 -33.49 17.81
CA ALA A 5 -25.68 -33.66 16.57
C ALA A 5 -24.91 -32.34 16.32
N VAL A 6 -23.65 -32.48 15.89
CA VAL A 6 -22.80 -31.42 15.34
C VAL A 6 -23.33 -30.98 13.97
N ARG A 7 -23.50 -29.65 13.76
CA ARG A 7 -23.41 -28.94 12.46
C ARG A 7 -22.97 -27.51 12.82
N GLY A 8 -21.83 -26.96 12.40
CA GLY A 8 -21.20 -27.01 11.09
C GLY A 8 -21.33 -25.64 10.39
N ALA A 9 -20.91 -24.56 11.05
CA ALA A 9 -20.82 -23.23 10.43
C ALA A 9 -19.44 -23.09 9.78
N ARG A 10 -19.40 -22.93 8.45
CA ARG A 10 -18.17 -22.85 7.65
C ARG A 10 -17.46 -21.51 7.89
N PRO A 11 -16.17 -21.48 8.24
CA PRO A 11 -15.39 -20.25 8.33
C PRO A 11 -14.87 -19.87 6.93
N GLY A 12 -15.51 -18.92 6.27
CA GLY A 12 -15.07 -18.50 4.93
C GLY A 12 -15.85 -17.37 4.26
N ALA A 13 -16.66 -16.60 4.99
CA ALA A 13 -17.57 -15.62 4.40
C ALA A 13 -17.15 -14.14 4.58
N LEU A 14 -16.14 -13.83 5.40
CA LEU A 14 -15.80 -12.46 5.78
C LEU A 14 -14.70 -11.79 4.92
N LEU A 15 -14.02 -12.54 4.05
CA LEU A 15 -13.04 -12.00 3.08
C LEU A 15 -13.65 -11.54 1.74
N ARG A 16 -14.98 -11.45 1.66
CA ARG A 16 -15.72 -11.19 0.40
C ARG A 16 -15.94 -9.72 0.03
N THR A 17 -15.48 -8.77 0.84
CA THR A 17 -15.92 -7.35 0.71
C THR A 17 -14.83 -6.40 0.22
N LEU A 18 -13.59 -6.84 -0.03
CA LEU A 18 -12.48 -5.93 -0.39
C LEU A 18 -11.97 -6.07 -1.83
N ALA A 19 -12.64 -6.83 -2.71
CA ALA A 19 -12.19 -7.12 -4.08
C ALA A 19 -13.26 -6.81 -5.15
N THR A 20 -13.76 -5.56 -5.22
CA THR A 20 -14.76 -5.16 -6.24
C THR A 20 -14.53 -3.78 -6.88
N GLY A 21 -13.30 -3.34 -7.09
CA GLY A 21 -13.01 -1.99 -7.61
C GLY A 21 -12.67 -1.96 -9.10
N ARG A 22 -13.60 -1.58 -9.98
CA ARG A 22 -13.41 -1.50 -11.46
C ARG A 22 -13.52 -0.06 -11.98
N VAL A 23 -12.75 0.32 -13.02
CA VAL A 23 -12.93 1.57 -13.81
C VAL A 23 -12.59 1.38 -15.31
N ARG A 24 -13.33 2.07 -16.21
CA ARG A 24 -13.09 2.27 -17.67
C ARG A 24 -13.27 3.78 -18.00
N PRO A 25 -12.55 4.40 -18.96
CA PRO A 25 -12.47 5.87 -19.10
C PRO A 25 -13.61 6.51 -19.91
N PRO A 26 -13.89 7.81 -19.75
CA PRO A 26 -14.79 8.56 -20.63
C PRO A 26 -14.06 9.13 -21.87
N ALA A 27 -14.86 9.40 -22.90
CA ALA A 27 -14.46 9.92 -24.20
C ALA A 27 -14.03 11.39 -24.14
N GLU A 28 -12.99 11.71 -24.89
CA GLU A 28 -12.38 13.03 -25.09
C GLU A 28 -13.35 13.96 -25.84
N GLN A 29 -13.72 15.10 -25.24
CA GLN A 29 -14.27 16.24 -25.96
C GLN A 29 -13.32 17.43 -25.80
N LEU A 30 -12.50 17.63 -26.83
CA LEU A 30 -11.70 18.84 -27.06
C LEU A 30 -12.64 20.01 -27.40
N GLN A 31 -12.57 21.09 -26.62
CA GLN A 31 -12.97 22.43 -27.07
C GLN A 31 -11.82 23.40 -26.79
N THR A 32 -11.28 23.97 -27.86
CA THR A 32 -10.29 25.04 -27.89
C THR A 32 -10.91 26.40 -27.58
N PRO A 33 -10.23 27.33 -26.89
CA PRO A 33 -10.56 28.75 -26.94
C PRO A 33 -9.62 29.52 -27.89
N ALA A 34 -10.22 30.48 -28.60
CA ALA A 34 -9.56 31.49 -29.42
C ALA A 34 -9.17 32.74 -28.60
N GLU A 35 -8.23 33.51 -29.16
CA GLU A 35 -7.50 34.66 -28.61
C GLU A 35 -8.32 35.94 -28.35
N GLY A 36 -7.78 36.87 -27.54
CA GLY A 36 -8.25 38.27 -27.48
C GLY A 36 -7.76 39.17 -26.33
N THR A 37 -6.51 39.65 -26.43
CA THR A 37 -5.94 41.01 -26.15
C THR A 37 -6.30 41.94 -24.95
N ALA A 38 -5.21 42.60 -24.46
CA ALA A 38 -5.04 43.95 -23.84
C ALA A 38 -5.40 44.13 -22.35
N ALA A 39 -4.47 44.33 -21.40
CA ALA A 39 -3.53 45.45 -21.10
C ALA A 39 -4.10 46.47 -20.09
N GLU A 40 -3.50 46.60 -18.89
CA GLU A 40 -3.18 47.87 -18.19
C GLU A 40 -2.37 47.62 -16.89
N GLN A 41 -1.56 48.62 -16.50
CA GLN A 41 -0.43 48.63 -15.57
C GLN A 41 -0.83 49.14 -14.16
N ALA A 42 -0.14 48.72 -13.09
CA ALA A 42 0.22 49.59 -11.95
C ALA A 42 1.19 48.95 -10.92
N GLN A 43 2.36 49.57 -10.81
CA GLN A 43 3.37 49.73 -9.73
C GLN A 43 3.29 48.96 -8.38
N ALA A 44 4.47 48.45 -7.95
CA ALA A 44 4.85 47.98 -6.61
C ALA A 44 5.40 49.12 -5.70
N PRO A 45 5.72 48.90 -4.39
CA PRO A 45 7.02 48.28 -4.04
C PRO A 45 7.08 47.35 -2.79
N ALA A 46 8.09 46.46 -2.84
CA ALA A 46 8.93 45.80 -1.80
C ALA A 46 8.36 45.52 -0.38
N SER A 47 8.48 44.32 0.19
CA SER A 47 9.73 43.61 0.50
C SER A 47 9.45 42.24 1.18
N GLY A 48 10.37 41.28 1.06
CA GLY A 48 10.48 40.16 2.02
C GLY A 48 10.53 38.74 1.45
N ALA A 49 11.76 38.27 1.19
CA ALA A 49 12.32 36.93 1.46
C ALA A 49 11.59 35.62 1.04
N GLU A 50 12.36 34.83 0.26
CA GLU A 50 12.48 33.36 0.26
C GLU A 50 11.50 32.50 -0.55
N GLY A 51 12.05 31.84 -1.57
CA GLY A 51 11.60 30.55 -2.11
C GLY A 51 12.82 29.74 -2.58
N PRO A 52 12.67 28.47 -3.02
CA PRO A 52 11.50 27.60 -2.96
C PRO A 52 11.78 26.27 -2.20
N ALA A 53 10.76 25.66 -1.60
CA ALA A 53 10.79 24.24 -1.28
C ALA A 53 9.90 23.49 -2.28
N GLU A 54 10.59 22.95 -3.27
CA GLU A 54 10.08 22.22 -4.41
C GLU A 54 9.71 20.78 -4.03
N GLY A 55 8.53 20.32 -4.48
CA GLY A 55 8.31 18.91 -4.79
C GLY A 55 7.61 18.02 -3.75
N THR A 56 6.40 18.38 -3.31
CA THR A 56 5.44 17.36 -2.84
C THR A 56 5.07 16.49 -4.05
N ARG A 57 5.67 15.30 -4.17
CA ARG A 57 5.23 14.32 -5.17
C ARG A 57 3.91 13.72 -4.69
N ALA A 58 2.86 13.85 -5.50
CA ALA A 58 1.60 13.18 -5.23
C ALA A 58 1.84 11.65 -5.20
N ALA A 59 1.40 11.03 -4.11
CA ALA A 59 1.18 9.60 -4.03
C ALA A 59 0.17 9.16 -5.11
N PHE A 60 0.21 7.88 -5.47
CA PHE A 60 -0.63 7.28 -6.51
C PHE A 60 -2.07 7.81 -6.48
N PRO A 61 -2.55 8.47 -7.55
CA PRO A 61 -3.91 8.96 -7.58
C PRO A 61 -4.86 7.75 -7.55
N ALA A 62 -5.65 7.65 -6.48
CA ALA A 62 -6.82 6.79 -6.42
C ALA A 62 -8.04 7.58 -6.93
N PRO A 63 -8.95 6.95 -7.70
CA PRO A 63 -10.03 7.66 -8.42
C PRO A 63 -11.19 8.11 -7.52
N ALA A 64 -11.96 9.09 -8.01
CA ALA A 64 -13.14 9.70 -7.37
C ALA A 64 -14.46 8.89 -7.55
N ASP A 65 -15.40 9.09 -6.63
CA ASP A 65 -16.61 8.27 -6.38
C ASP A 65 -17.70 8.29 -7.48
N ALA A 66 -18.30 7.11 -7.75
CA ALA A 66 -19.67 6.96 -8.26
C ALA A 66 -20.26 5.56 -8.02
N ALA A 67 -21.55 5.51 -7.66
CA ALA A 67 -22.32 4.33 -7.27
C ALA A 67 -22.85 3.46 -8.45
N GLY A 68 -22.84 2.13 -8.29
CA GLY A 68 -23.78 1.21 -8.94
C GLY A 68 -23.20 0.01 -9.74
N GLY A 69 -23.59 -1.23 -9.34
CA GLY A 69 -23.60 -2.43 -10.20
C GLY A 69 -22.80 -3.65 -9.70
N ARG A 70 -23.48 -4.57 -8.99
CA ARG A 70 -22.95 -5.91 -8.65
C ARG A 70 -23.04 -6.82 -9.89
N ASP A 71 -21.98 -7.58 -10.20
CA ASP A 71 -21.80 -8.60 -11.28
C ASP A 71 -20.93 -8.24 -12.50
N ALA A 72 -20.13 -7.18 -12.41
CA ALA A 72 -19.00 -7.00 -13.31
C ALA A 72 -17.78 -7.80 -12.81
N ALA A 73 -17.61 -9.06 -13.25
CA ALA A 73 -16.42 -9.86 -12.93
C ALA A 73 -15.14 -9.03 -13.20
N GLU A 74 -14.28 -8.87 -12.19
CA GLU A 74 -13.03 -8.12 -12.35
C GLU A 74 -12.21 -8.69 -13.51
N ARG A 75 -11.45 -7.84 -14.20
CA ARG A 75 -10.68 -8.22 -15.40
C ARG A 75 -9.22 -7.89 -15.21
N CYS A 76 -8.37 -8.70 -15.81
CA CYS A 76 -6.95 -8.45 -15.88
C CYS A 76 -6.70 -7.17 -16.66
N GLU A 77 -5.92 -6.26 -16.07
CA GLU A 77 -5.63 -4.95 -16.67
C GLU A 77 -4.54 -5.03 -17.76
N VAL A 78 -3.97 -6.22 -17.98
CA VAL A 78 -3.00 -6.47 -19.04
C VAL A 78 -3.65 -7.11 -20.27
N CYS A 79 -4.44 -8.16 -20.09
CA CYS A 79 -5.01 -8.93 -21.21
C CYS A 79 -6.55 -8.93 -21.30
N GLY A 80 -7.26 -8.39 -20.30
CA GLY A 80 -8.73 -8.30 -20.29
C GLY A 80 -9.46 -9.56 -19.83
N GLU A 81 -8.77 -10.68 -19.60
CA GLU A 81 -9.36 -11.94 -19.12
C GLU A 81 -9.98 -11.75 -17.73
N PRO A 82 -11.13 -12.38 -17.40
CA PRO A 82 -11.68 -12.35 -16.06
C PRO A 82 -10.66 -12.83 -15.01
N VAL A 83 -10.60 -12.15 -13.87
CA VAL A 83 -9.81 -12.59 -12.72
C VAL A 83 -10.71 -13.15 -11.63
N ALA A 84 -10.17 -14.08 -10.85
CA ALA A 84 -10.85 -14.58 -9.67
C ALA A 84 -10.86 -13.52 -8.56
N PRO A 85 -11.79 -13.59 -7.59
CA PRO A 85 -11.79 -12.67 -6.45
C PRO A 85 -10.44 -12.62 -5.72
N GLU A 86 -9.80 -13.78 -5.58
CA GLU A 86 -8.40 -13.87 -5.17
C GLU A 86 -7.53 -13.97 -6.42
N HIS A 87 -6.75 -12.93 -6.70
CA HIS A 87 -5.84 -12.88 -7.83
C HIS A 87 -4.53 -12.20 -7.44
N ARG A 88 -3.57 -12.18 -8.36
CA ARG A 88 -2.25 -11.57 -8.14
C ARG A 88 -2.20 -10.19 -8.76
N HIS A 89 -1.32 -9.35 -8.25
CA HIS A 89 -1.08 -8.02 -8.81
C HIS A 89 0.28 -7.93 -9.50
N LEU A 90 0.34 -7.09 -10.52
CA LEU A 90 1.59 -6.57 -11.07
C LEU A 90 1.71 -5.12 -10.64
N LEU A 91 2.92 -4.70 -10.28
CA LEU A 91 3.24 -3.30 -10.19
C LEU A 91 3.70 -2.80 -11.57
N ASP A 92 2.98 -1.84 -12.13
CA ASP A 92 3.45 -1.04 -13.26
C ASP A 92 4.52 -0.06 -12.74
N LEU A 93 5.78 -0.29 -13.05
CA LEU A 93 6.90 0.52 -12.56
C LEU A 93 6.91 1.94 -13.14
N ARG A 94 6.27 2.17 -14.29
CA ARG A 94 6.21 3.49 -14.94
C ARG A 94 5.06 4.32 -14.42
N ALA A 95 3.86 3.77 -14.48
CA ALA A 95 2.66 4.43 -13.97
C ALA A 95 2.60 4.38 -12.43
N ARG A 96 3.41 3.50 -11.84
CA ARG A 96 3.51 3.25 -10.41
C ARG A 96 2.17 2.85 -9.78
N VAL A 97 1.41 2.02 -10.48
CA VAL A 97 0.10 1.54 -10.01
C VAL A 97 0.06 0.03 -9.99
N LEU A 98 -0.68 -0.51 -9.02
CA LEU A 98 -1.01 -1.93 -9.00
C LEU A 98 -2.04 -2.23 -10.08
N ARG A 99 -1.85 -3.37 -10.75
CA ARG A 99 -2.67 -3.87 -11.85
C ARG A 99 -3.15 -5.27 -11.53
N CYS A 100 -4.45 -5.51 -11.65
CA CYS A 100 -5.02 -6.85 -11.50
C CYS A 100 -4.47 -7.79 -12.58
N ALA A 101 -3.98 -8.97 -12.19
CA ALA A 101 -3.39 -9.94 -13.11
C ALA A 101 -4.07 -11.31 -13.03
N CYS A 102 -4.44 -11.84 -14.20
CA CYS A 102 -4.87 -13.23 -14.31
C CYS A 102 -3.67 -14.17 -14.10
N ARG A 103 -3.96 -15.46 -13.88
CA ARG A 103 -2.93 -16.48 -13.65
C ARG A 103 -1.88 -16.53 -14.77
N ALA A 104 -2.30 -16.42 -16.03
CA ALA A 104 -1.38 -16.46 -17.17
C ALA A 104 -0.42 -15.25 -17.17
N CYS A 105 -0.95 -14.04 -16.98
CA CYS A 105 -0.12 -12.84 -16.86
C CYS A 105 0.80 -12.90 -15.63
N ALA A 106 0.32 -13.38 -14.48
CA ALA A 106 1.17 -13.54 -13.30
C ALA A 106 2.36 -14.49 -13.56
N VAL A 107 2.15 -15.60 -14.28
CA VAL A 107 3.23 -16.52 -14.68
C VAL A 107 4.19 -15.85 -15.66
N LEU A 108 3.66 -15.16 -16.68
CA LEU A 108 4.45 -14.50 -17.72
C LEU A 108 5.37 -13.43 -17.11
N PHE A 109 4.83 -12.55 -16.28
CA PHE A 109 5.58 -11.45 -15.65
C PHE A 109 6.30 -11.86 -14.36
N GLY A 110 6.11 -13.09 -13.87
CA GLY A 110 6.88 -13.66 -12.77
C GLY A 110 8.29 -14.09 -13.18
N HIS A 111 8.54 -14.30 -14.46
CA HIS A 111 9.88 -14.57 -14.99
C HIS A 111 10.52 -13.23 -15.39
N GLN A 112 11.60 -12.83 -14.71
CA GLN A 112 12.28 -11.54 -14.96
C GLN A 112 12.67 -11.32 -16.45
N ALA A 113 12.78 -12.39 -17.23
CA ALA A 113 13.10 -12.33 -18.66
C ALA A 113 11.92 -11.96 -19.58
N ALA A 114 10.66 -12.15 -19.18
CA ALA A 114 9.50 -12.01 -20.07
C ALA A 114 8.68 -10.73 -19.85
N GLY A 115 8.92 -10.00 -18.76
CA GLY A 115 8.11 -8.85 -18.34
C GLY A 115 8.67 -7.46 -18.63
N GLY A 116 9.95 -7.36 -19.01
CA GLY A 116 10.66 -6.10 -19.23
C GLY A 116 10.71 -5.19 -18.00
N ALA A 117 11.38 -4.04 -18.13
CA ALA A 117 11.51 -3.01 -17.09
C ALA A 117 10.18 -2.29 -16.73
N THR A 118 9.03 -2.81 -17.14
CA THR A 118 7.72 -2.11 -17.02
C THR A 118 6.83 -2.72 -15.95
N TYR A 119 6.78 -4.05 -15.83
CA TYR A 119 5.95 -4.72 -14.82
C TYR A 119 6.79 -5.58 -13.89
N ARG A 120 6.45 -5.56 -12.60
CA ARG A 120 7.00 -6.47 -11.60
C ARG A 120 5.88 -7.24 -10.91
N LEU A 121 5.98 -8.56 -10.85
CA LEU A 121 5.03 -9.38 -10.11
C LEU A 121 5.13 -9.11 -8.62
N VAL A 122 4.00 -8.84 -7.98
CA VAL A 122 3.89 -8.72 -6.53
C VAL A 122 3.97 -10.12 -5.90
N PRO A 123 4.92 -10.38 -4.98
CA PRO A 123 5.09 -11.69 -4.37
C PRO A 123 3.92 -12.06 -3.45
N ASP A 124 3.88 -13.30 -2.96
CA ASP A 124 2.87 -13.80 -2.02
C ASP A 124 3.42 -14.08 -0.63
N ARG A 125 4.74 -14.06 -0.46
CA ARG A 125 5.35 -14.34 0.83
C ARG A 125 5.00 -13.25 1.84
N ARG A 126 4.68 -13.68 3.06
CA ARG A 126 4.41 -12.82 4.21
C ARG A 126 5.23 -13.35 5.37
N LEU A 127 6.11 -12.52 5.91
CA LEU A 127 7.06 -12.92 6.93
C LEU A 127 6.82 -12.10 8.19
N LEU A 128 6.50 -12.74 9.31
CA LEU A 128 6.44 -12.08 10.62
C LEU A 128 7.86 -12.05 11.20
N LEU A 129 8.38 -10.86 11.49
CA LEU A 129 9.75 -10.66 11.94
C LEU A 129 9.84 -10.75 13.47
N THR A 130 10.33 -11.88 13.98
CA THR A 130 10.55 -12.08 15.42
C THR A 130 11.88 -11.47 15.85
N GLY A 131 11.91 -10.80 17.02
CA GLY A 131 13.11 -10.14 17.52
C GLY A 131 13.52 -8.91 16.72
N PHE A 132 12.55 -8.25 16.07
CA PHE A 132 12.78 -6.99 15.34
C PHE A 132 13.09 -5.86 16.32
N THR A 133 14.14 -5.10 16.02
CA THR A 133 14.58 -3.96 16.82
C THR A 133 14.07 -2.66 16.21
N LEU A 134 13.15 -2.02 16.91
CA LEU A 134 12.64 -0.68 16.61
C LEU A 134 12.18 -0.06 17.93
N ASP A 135 13.02 0.79 18.50
CA ASP A 135 12.74 1.45 19.76
C ASP A 135 11.87 2.71 19.57
N ASP A 136 11.36 3.23 20.69
CA ASP A 136 10.48 4.41 20.70
C ASP A 136 11.14 5.67 20.13
N PRO A 137 12.41 5.99 20.47
CA PRO A 137 13.11 7.13 19.85
C PRO A 137 13.26 6.99 18.32
N THR A 138 13.59 5.81 17.82
CA THR A 138 13.72 5.56 16.37
C THR A 138 12.37 5.70 15.69
N TRP A 139 11.30 5.17 16.27
CA TRP A 139 9.94 5.35 15.76
C TRP A 139 9.50 6.83 15.77
N ALA A 140 9.74 7.55 16.86
CA ALA A 140 9.42 8.97 16.96
C ALA A 140 10.13 9.81 15.89
N SER A 141 11.34 9.39 15.48
CA SER A 141 12.12 10.05 14.42
C SER A 141 11.49 9.91 13.03
N LEU A 142 10.57 8.95 12.82
CA LEU A 142 9.78 8.83 11.58
C LEU A 142 8.76 9.96 11.42
N ARG A 143 8.43 10.68 12.51
CA ARG A 143 7.55 11.86 12.52
C ARG A 143 6.17 11.63 11.89
N ILE A 144 5.61 10.43 12.08
CA ILE A 144 4.26 10.07 11.62
C ILE A 144 3.23 10.16 12.76
N PRO A 145 1.98 10.55 12.47
CA PRO A 145 0.96 10.80 13.49
C PRO A 145 0.15 9.56 13.90
N VAL A 146 0.54 8.37 13.44
CA VAL A 146 -0.22 7.12 13.62
C VAL A 146 0.69 5.98 14.06
N GLN A 147 0.10 4.90 14.56
CA GLN A 147 0.80 3.72 15.07
C GLN A 147 0.96 2.61 14.02
N THR A 148 0.79 2.92 12.73
CA THR A 148 1.02 1.97 11.63
C THR A 148 1.74 2.68 10.50
N ALA A 149 2.68 1.98 9.88
CA ALA A 149 3.40 2.50 8.72
C ALA A 149 3.94 1.36 7.88
N PHE A 150 4.26 1.67 6.63
CA PHE A 150 5.00 0.76 5.78
C PHE A 150 6.12 1.48 5.04
N VAL A 151 7.22 0.76 4.82
CA VAL A 151 8.40 1.25 4.13
C VAL A 151 8.79 0.26 3.05
N PHE A 152 8.98 0.73 1.83
CA PHE A 152 9.53 -0.08 0.74
C PHE A 152 10.70 0.64 0.07
N ARG A 153 11.50 -0.11 -0.68
CA ARG A 153 12.59 0.46 -1.51
C ARG A 153 12.01 0.92 -2.83
N ASP A 154 12.05 2.23 -3.10
CA ASP A 154 11.70 2.78 -4.40
C ASP A 154 12.92 2.68 -5.31
N SER A 155 12.90 1.75 -6.26
CA SER A 155 14.05 1.53 -7.13
C SER A 155 14.28 2.67 -8.12
N ALA A 156 13.24 3.42 -8.48
CA ALA A 156 13.35 4.55 -9.39
C ALA A 156 13.99 5.76 -8.70
N ALA A 157 13.66 5.99 -7.43
CA ALA A 157 14.24 7.06 -6.62
C ALA A 157 15.53 6.65 -5.90
N GLY A 158 15.86 5.36 -5.86
CA GLY A 158 17.07 4.83 -5.20
C GLY A 158 17.07 5.01 -3.69
N ARG A 159 15.90 5.11 -3.06
CA ARG A 159 15.74 5.39 -1.62
C ARG A 159 14.61 4.57 -0.99
N ALA A 160 14.58 4.51 0.33
CA ALA A 160 13.40 4.05 1.04
C ALA A 160 12.28 5.10 1.03
N ALA A 161 11.04 4.64 0.90
CA ALA A 161 9.85 5.48 0.93
C ALA A 161 8.94 5.03 2.07
N LEU A 162 8.70 5.92 3.03
CA LEU A 162 7.86 5.70 4.20
C LEU A 162 6.45 6.22 3.93
N PHE A 163 5.46 5.37 4.19
CA PHE A 163 4.05 5.72 4.10
C PHE A 163 3.33 5.36 5.38
N TYR A 164 2.26 6.11 5.67
CA TYR A 164 1.32 5.77 6.71
C TYR A 164 -0.12 5.93 6.21
N PRO A 165 -1.06 5.12 6.72
CA PRO A 165 -2.45 5.23 6.31
C PRO A 165 -3.11 6.48 6.91
N SER A 166 -4.02 7.07 6.14
CA SER A 166 -4.87 8.18 6.55
C SER A 166 -6.27 8.05 5.93
N PRO A 167 -7.25 8.85 6.39
CA PRO A 167 -8.56 8.91 5.75
C PRO A 167 -8.51 9.31 4.26
N ALA A 168 -7.47 10.01 3.82
CA ALA A 168 -7.28 10.39 2.42
C ALA A 168 -6.56 9.30 1.59
N GLY A 169 -6.07 8.24 2.23
CA GLY A 169 -5.23 7.22 1.60
C GLY A 169 -3.83 7.16 2.22
N ALA A 170 -2.88 6.60 1.48
CA ALA A 170 -1.49 6.50 1.93
C ALA A 170 -0.80 7.86 1.81
N VAL A 171 -0.22 8.34 2.89
CA VAL A 171 0.54 9.59 2.92
C VAL A 171 2.03 9.27 3.01
N GLU A 172 2.83 9.81 2.09
CA GLU A 172 4.28 9.71 2.17
C GLU A 172 4.82 10.63 3.27
N SER A 173 5.72 10.12 4.10
CA SER A 173 6.48 10.90 5.07
C SER A 173 7.96 10.88 4.70
N PRO A 174 8.72 11.98 4.92
CA PRO A 174 10.17 11.96 4.74
C PRO A 174 10.82 10.87 5.60
N LEU A 175 11.76 10.15 5.01
CA LEU A 175 12.58 9.15 5.70
C LEU A 175 14.05 9.43 5.40
N ASP A 176 14.81 9.72 6.45
CA ASP A 176 16.24 10.02 6.33
C ASP A 176 17.03 8.73 6.04
N GLU A 177 17.92 8.76 5.06
CA GLU A 177 18.71 7.59 4.66
C GLU A 177 19.53 6.99 5.82
N PRO A 178 20.18 7.77 6.71
CA PRO A 178 20.88 7.20 7.87
C PRO A 178 19.97 6.46 8.85
N LEU A 179 18.71 6.92 8.99
CA LEU A 179 17.71 6.27 9.83
C LEU A 179 17.31 4.93 9.24
N TRP A 180 17.04 4.90 7.93
CA TRP A 180 16.73 3.66 7.22
C TRP A 180 17.90 2.67 7.23
N ALA A 181 19.12 3.12 6.92
CA ALA A 181 20.33 2.29 7.00
C ALA A 181 20.57 1.77 8.42
N GLY A 182 20.20 2.55 9.44
CA GLY A 182 20.14 2.13 10.84
C GLY A 182 19.25 0.90 11.04
N LEU A 183 17.99 1.02 10.63
CA LEU A 183 17.00 -0.06 10.74
C LEU A 183 17.44 -1.34 10.02
N VAL A 184 18.01 -1.23 8.82
CA VAL A 184 18.49 -2.38 8.05
C VAL A 184 19.66 -3.08 8.75
N ARG A 185 20.60 -2.32 9.32
CA ARG A 185 21.75 -2.88 10.04
C ARG A 185 21.31 -3.68 11.27
N ASP A 186 20.34 -3.14 12.00
CA ASP A 186 19.84 -3.75 13.24
C ASP A 186 18.85 -4.89 12.94
N ASN A 187 18.29 -4.92 11.71
CA ASN A 187 17.36 -5.94 11.23
C ASN A 187 17.75 -6.47 9.83
N PRO A 188 18.81 -7.29 9.71
CA PRO A 188 19.31 -7.82 8.44
C PRO A 188 18.27 -8.52 7.55
N ALA A 189 17.14 -8.99 8.08
CA ALA A 189 16.04 -9.51 7.27
C ALA A 189 15.52 -8.49 6.22
N LEU A 190 15.67 -7.19 6.49
CA LEU A 190 15.28 -6.11 5.56
C LEU A 190 16.17 -6.02 4.31
N GLU A 191 17.37 -6.60 4.30
CA GLU A 191 18.23 -6.68 3.11
C GLU A 191 17.56 -7.49 1.98
N GLY A 192 16.66 -8.42 2.32
CA GLY A 192 15.97 -9.30 1.39
C GLY A 192 14.69 -8.73 0.78
N LEU A 193 14.33 -7.48 1.10
CA LEU A 193 13.16 -6.80 0.53
C LEU A 193 13.30 -6.69 -0.99
N ALA A 194 12.34 -7.24 -1.73
CA ALA A 194 12.24 -7.01 -3.16
C ALA A 194 11.75 -5.58 -3.41
N ASP A 195 12.58 -4.77 -4.08
CA ASP A 195 12.26 -3.38 -4.39
C ASP A 195 10.87 -3.24 -5.00
N ASP A 196 10.19 -2.15 -4.64
CA ASP A 196 8.88 -1.70 -5.09
C ASP A 196 7.68 -2.59 -4.75
N VAL A 197 7.87 -3.92 -4.59
CA VAL A 197 6.77 -4.89 -4.48
C VAL A 197 6.65 -5.53 -3.12
N GLU A 198 7.63 -5.31 -2.24
CA GLU A 198 7.55 -5.67 -0.83
C GLU A 198 7.82 -4.49 0.07
N ALA A 199 7.21 -4.53 1.24
CA ALA A 199 7.35 -3.51 2.26
C ALA A 199 7.60 -4.13 3.63
N LEU A 200 8.40 -3.43 4.44
CA LEU A 200 8.32 -3.53 5.88
C LEU A 200 6.98 -2.90 6.31
N LEU A 201 6.09 -3.68 6.93
CA LEU A 201 4.88 -3.19 7.58
C LEU A 201 5.07 -3.21 9.09
N VAL A 202 4.80 -2.09 9.75
CA VAL A 202 4.91 -1.92 11.20
C VAL A 202 3.54 -1.66 11.79
N ASN A 203 3.20 -2.39 12.85
CA ASN A 203 2.01 -2.18 13.66
C ASN A 203 2.35 -1.98 15.13
N ARG A 204 1.89 -0.86 15.70
CA ARG A 204 2.04 -0.49 17.10
C ARG A 204 0.70 -0.16 17.78
N THR A 205 -0.44 -0.58 17.21
CA THR A 205 -1.77 -0.24 17.75
C THR A 205 -2.20 -1.09 18.96
N GLY A 206 -1.38 -2.05 19.40
CA GLY A 206 -1.63 -2.90 20.56
C GLY A 206 -0.43 -2.94 21.50
N ASP A 207 -0.51 -3.82 22.51
CA ASP A 207 0.52 -3.94 23.54
C ASP A 207 1.86 -4.49 23.00
N GLU A 208 1.79 -5.30 21.94
CA GLU A 208 2.96 -5.82 21.24
C GLU A 208 3.15 -5.11 19.91
N HIS A 209 4.38 -4.66 19.65
CA HIS A 209 4.76 -4.13 18.35
C HIS A 209 5.09 -5.28 17.40
N GLU A 210 4.46 -5.25 16.24
CA GLU A 210 4.61 -6.29 15.24
C GLU A 210 5.13 -5.73 13.93
N HIS A 211 5.95 -6.56 13.27
CA HIS A 211 6.73 -6.15 12.12
C HIS A 211 6.68 -7.28 11.09
N TRP A 212 6.40 -6.93 9.84
CA TRP A 212 6.33 -7.91 8.76
C TRP A 212 7.10 -7.45 7.54
N ILE A 213 7.57 -8.42 6.76
CA ILE A 213 7.76 -8.21 5.31
C ILE A 213 6.50 -8.73 4.63
N VAL A 214 5.81 -7.85 3.92
CA VAL A 214 4.59 -8.17 3.18
C VAL A 214 4.69 -7.71 1.73
N PRO A 215 3.91 -8.30 0.82
CA PRO A 215 3.70 -7.73 -0.49
C PRO A 215 3.07 -6.33 -0.37
N VAL A 216 3.45 -5.40 -1.25
CA VAL A 216 3.01 -4.00 -1.16
C VAL A 216 1.49 -3.83 -1.29
N ASP A 217 0.80 -4.79 -1.94
CA ASP A 217 -0.64 -4.79 -2.08
C ASP A 217 -1.37 -5.03 -0.74
N ASP A 218 -0.79 -5.75 0.22
CA ASP A 218 -1.31 -5.84 1.59
C ASP A 218 -1.30 -4.45 2.26
N CYS A 219 -0.24 -3.66 2.07
CA CYS A 219 -0.16 -2.30 2.62
C CYS A 219 -1.25 -1.39 2.04
N TYR A 220 -1.50 -1.47 0.73
CA TYR A 220 -2.57 -0.70 0.10
C TYR A 220 -3.97 -1.23 0.44
N ALA A 221 -4.13 -2.53 0.66
CA ALA A 221 -5.37 -3.11 1.17
C ALA A 221 -5.68 -2.59 2.58
N LEU A 222 -4.67 -2.51 3.47
CA LEU A 222 -4.81 -1.90 4.80
C LEU A 222 -5.24 -0.43 4.69
N VAL A 223 -4.60 0.35 3.81
CA VAL A 223 -4.97 1.75 3.57
C VAL A 223 -6.42 1.86 3.08
N GLY A 224 -6.82 1.00 2.14
CA GLY A 224 -8.19 0.95 1.60
C GLY A 224 -9.22 0.58 2.67
N LEU A 225 -8.91 -0.38 3.53
CA LEU A 225 -9.73 -0.77 4.69
C LEU A 225 -9.93 0.42 5.62
N LEU A 226 -8.83 1.05 6.06
CA LEU A 226 -8.90 2.20 6.97
C LEU A 226 -9.70 3.34 6.36
N ARG A 227 -9.46 3.68 5.09
CA ARG A 227 -10.22 4.72 4.38
C ARG A 227 -11.72 4.43 4.30
N THR A 228 -12.11 3.17 4.09
CA THR A 228 -13.51 2.77 3.93
C THR A 228 -14.28 2.81 5.25
N HIS A 229 -13.61 2.46 6.36
CA HIS A 229 -14.26 2.36 7.67
C HIS A 229 -14.06 3.60 8.54
N TRP A 230 -13.15 4.52 8.18
CA TRP A 230 -12.86 5.71 8.98
C TRP A 230 -14.08 6.61 9.15
N LYS A 231 -14.42 6.89 10.41
CA LYS A 231 -15.51 7.81 10.78
C LYS A 231 -15.04 8.77 11.87
N GLY A 232 -15.32 10.05 11.68
CA GLY A 232 -14.99 11.10 12.64
C GLY A 232 -13.49 11.34 12.82
N PHE A 233 -13.12 12.06 13.89
CA PHE A 233 -11.73 12.46 14.14
C PHE A 233 -10.84 11.33 14.68
N ALA A 234 -11.41 10.42 15.48
CA ALA A 234 -10.66 9.37 16.17
C ALA A 234 -10.71 7.98 15.49
N GLY A 235 -11.52 7.83 14.44
CA GLY A 235 -11.87 6.52 13.90
C GLY A 235 -12.79 5.77 14.87
N GLY A 236 -14.04 5.50 14.45
CA GLY A 236 -15.00 4.76 15.28
C GLY A 236 -14.49 3.37 15.72
N PRO A 237 -15.13 2.74 16.72
CA PRO A 237 -14.76 1.40 17.21
C PRO A 237 -14.70 0.34 16.11
N GLU A 238 -15.46 0.53 15.02
CA GLU A 238 -15.46 -0.34 13.86
C GLU A 238 -14.10 -0.41 13.16
N VAL A 239 -13.40 0.72 13.02
CA VAL A 239 -12.06 0.75 12.39
C VAL A 239 -11.06 -0.09 13.18
N TRP A 240 -11.11 -0.01 14.51
CA TRP A 240 -10.21 -0.73 15.39
C TRP A 240 -10.47 -2.24 15.36
N ALA A 241 -11.74 -2.64 15.23
CA ALA A 241 -12.12 -4.04 15.06
C ALA A 241 -11.62 -4.59 13.71
N GLU A 242 -11.85 -3.87 12.62
CA GLU A 242 -11.37 -4.23 11.27
C GLU A 242 -9.83 -4.29 11.21
N LEU A 243 -9.14 -3.34 11.85
CA LEU A 243 -7.68 -3.32 11.94
C LEU A 243 -7.14 -4.54 12.70
N SER A 244 -7.78 -4.86 13.82
CA SER A 244 -7.42 -6.04 14.63
C SER A 244 -7.64 -7.34 13.85
N GLU A 245 -8.76 -7.46 13.13
CA GLU A 245 -9.04 -8.62 12.29
C GLU A 245 -8.08 -8.73 11.10
N TYR A 246 -7.73 -7.60 10.48
CA TYR A 246 -6.72 -7.54 9.43
C TYR A 246 -5.37 -8.10 9.89
N PHE A 247 -4.82 -7.61 11.00
CA PHE A 247 -3.53 -8.10 11.51
C PHE A 247 -3.61 -9.53 12.04
N ALA A 248 -4.74 -9.95 12.61
CA ALA A 248 -4.97 -11.35 12.97
C ALA A 248 -4.94 -12.26 11.73
N ALA A 249 -5.59 -11.85 10.63
CA ALA A 249 -5.57 -12.58 9.37
C ALA A 249 -4.17 -12.58 8.73
N LEU A 250 -3.45 -11.46 8.77
CA LEU A 250 -2.09 -11.35 8.27
C LEU A 250 -1.16 -12.31 9.02
N ARG A 251 -1.25 -12.35 10.36
CA ARG A 251 -0.47 -13.27 11.20
C ARG A 251 -0.72 -14.73 10.83
N ARG A 252 -1.97 -15.15 10.61
CA ARG A 252 -2.31 -16.53 10.19
C ARG A 252 -1.73 -16.92 8.84
N ARG A 253 -1.52 -15.95 7.93
CA ARG A 253 -0.95 -16.16 6.60
C ARG A 253 0.57 -15.96 6.56
N SER A 254 1.19 -15.57 7.67
CA SER A 254 2.60 -15.24 7.73
C SER A 254 3.42 -16.42 8.26
N THR A 255 4.65 -16.54 7.76
CA THR A 255 5.68 -17.42 8.34
C THR A 255 6.56 -16.61 9.27
N SER A 256 6.75 -17.06 10.52
CA SER A 256 7.65 -16.38 11.47
C SER A 256 9.11 -16.62 11.11
N VAL A 257 9.90 -15.55 11.03
CA VAL A 257 11.33 -15.59 10.77
C VAL A 257 12.08 -14.63 11.71
N PRO A 258 13.31 -14.95 12.13
CA PRO A 258 14.15 -14.00 12.86
C PRO A 258 14.44 -12.73 12.05
N ALA A 259 14.32 -11.56 12.67
CA ALA A 259 14.72 -10.28 12.07
C ALA A 259 16.24 -10.14 11.94
N ALA A 260 16.97 -10.70 12.91
CA ALA A 260 18.41 -10.86 12.86
C ALA A 260 18.80 -12.17 12.15
N ARG A 261 19.92 -12.17 11.40
CA ARG A 261 20.54 -13.44 11.02
C ARG A 261 20.93 -14.16 12.31
N ARG A 262 20.60 -15.45 12.43
CA ARG A 262 21.15 -16.28 13.53
C ARG A 262 22.68 -16.13 13.48
N PRO A 263 23.37 -15.82 14.59
CA PRO A 263 24.81 -15.93 14.61
C PRO A 263 25.17 -17.39 14.27
N SER A 264 26.00 -17.55 13.24
CA SER A 264 26.55 -18.83 12.78
C SER A 264 27.45 -19.45 13.84
#